data_AF-A0A945UZ75-F1
#
_entry.id   AF-A0A945UZ75-F1
#
_cell.length_a   1.000
_cell.length_b   1.000
_cell.length_c   1.000
_cell.angle_alpha   90.00
_cell.angle_beta   90.00
_cell.angle_gamma   90.00
#
_symmetry.space_group_name_H-M   'P 1'
#
loop_
_entity.id
_entity.type
_entity.pdbx_description
1 polymer ?
#
loop_
_entity_poly.entity_id
_entity_poly.type
_entity_poly.pdbx_seq_one_letter_code
_entity_poly.pdbx_strand_id
1 'polypeptide(L)'
;MEEPGGIDVIDTQSRENTHHITTGSRVHNTYVTPDGMYVVAGTFGGEGNLDVFSTDSWERVFQLYPPTTSNALDGIRPMAFDTHPDGSTKNIYVQISNIHGFAVVDFNKRIEIGRVILPDVPLEERDPPPYNAAPAHGIGVTPDGETLWVCSRWNGFVYAYSLPEMAFLGGVKVGSHPDWITFSPDSKYAYAANGASDDVSVIDVEKLIEIERIKVGSAPKRNITTVLAR
;
A
#
# COMPACT_ATOMS: atom_id res chain seq x y z
N MET A 1 12.26 27.38 -2.97
CA MET A 1 11.32 26.46 -3.65
C MET A 1 11.60 25.10 -3.05
N GLU A 2 10.58 24.35 -2.59
CA GLU A 2 10.81 22.94 -2.26
C GLU A 2 11.37 22.26 -3.50
N GLU A 3 12.45 21.48 -3.31
CA GLU A 3 12.98 20.61 -4.36
C GLU A 3 11.82 19.74 -4.89
N PRO A 4 11.68 19.56 -6.21
CA PRO A 4 10.72 18.59 -6.73
C PRO A 4 11.01 17.24 -6.08
N GLY A 5 9.96 16.50 -5.69
CA GLY A 5 10.17 15.17 -5.12
C GLY A 5 10.95 14.27 -6.09
N GLY A 6 11.62 13.28 -5.53
CA GLY A 6 12.44 12.37 -6.29
C GLY A 6 12.69 11.05 -5.58
N ILE A 7 13.30 10.13 -6.31
CA ILE A 7 13.68 8.80 -5.85
C ILE A 7 15.19 8.70 -5.95
N ASP A 8 15.85 8.38 -4.84
CA ASP A 8 17.28 8.11 -4.80
C ASP A 8 17.55 6.60 -4.85
N VAL A 9 18.49 6.19 -5.69
CA VAL A 9 18.92 4.80 -5.85
C VAL A 9 20.26 4.62 -5.17
N ILE A 10 20.24 3.96 -4.01
CA ILE A 10 21.43 3.76 -3.18
C ILE A 10 21.97 2.34 -3.36
N ASP A 11 23.23 2.22 -3.80
CA ASP A 11 23.93 0.94 -3.78
C ASP A 11 24.29 0.59 -2.33
N THR A 12 23.87 -0.59 -1.86
CA THR A 12 24.04 -0.97 -0.45
C THR A 12 25.43 -1.50 -0.12
N GLN A 13 26.24 -1.85 -1.12
CA GLN A 13 27.63 -2.28 -0.93
C GLN A 13 28.57 -1.08 -0.84
N SER A 14 28.51 -0.18 -1.83
CA SER A 14 29.33 1.04 -1.87
C SER A 14 28.79 2.15 -0.97
N ARG A 15 27.48 2.14 -0.67
CA ARG A 15 26.74 3.17 0.10
C ARG A 15 26.67 4.51 -0.63
N GLU A 16 26.74 4.47 -1.95
CA GLU A 16 26.67 5.65 -2.81
C GLU A 16 25.27 5.82 -3.42
N ASN A 17 24.84 7.07 -3.58
CA ASN A 17 23.70 7.39 -4.42
C ASN A 17 24.13 7.32 -5.88
N THR A 18 23.63 6.31 -6.60
CA THR A 18 23.98 6.05 -7.99
C THR A 18 23.13 6.86 -8.96
N HIS A 19 21.87 7.16 -8.59
CA HIS A 19 20.91 7.84 -9.45
C HIS A 19 19.90 8.64 -8.63
N HIS A 20 19.57 9.84 -9.11
CA HIS A 20 18.45 10.64 -8.63
C HIS A 20 17.40 10.77 -9.73
N ILE A 21 16.19 10.28 -9.47
CA ILE A 21 15.07 10.28 -10.43
C ILE A 21 14.06 11.34 -10.00
N THR A 22 13.87 12.36 -10.82
CA THR A 22 12.88 13.41 -10.54
C THR A 22 11.47 12.93 -10.87
N THR A 23 10.55 12.99 -9.90
CA THR A 23 9.12 12.65 -10.10
C THR A 23 8.27 13.89 -10.42
N GLY A 24 8.82 15.10 -10.21
CA GLY A 24 8.12 16.37 -10.44
C GLY A 24 7.07 16.70 -9.38
N SER A 25 6.91 15.85 -8.35
CA SER A 25 5.89 15.91 -7.31
C SER A 25 6.35 15.18 -6.05
N ARG A 26 5.77 15.47 -4.89
CA ARG A 26 6.23 14.88 -3.61
C ARG A 26 5.94 13.38 -3.58
N VAL A 27 6.92 12.56 -3.23
CA VAL A 27 6.77 11.10 -3.16
C VAL A 27 6.22 10.67 -1.79
N HIS A 28 5.16 9.87 -1.80
CA HIS A 28 4.58 9.24 -0.60
C HIS A 28 5.24 7.89 -0.28
N ASN A 29 5.41 7.07 -1.31
CA ASN A 29 5.98 5.74 -1.24
C ASN A 29 6.70 5.42 -2.55
N THR A 30 7.76 4.64 -2.43
CA THR A 30 8.43 3.97 -3.54
C THR A 30 8.36 2.47 -3.35
N TYR A 31 8.23 1.76 -4.46
CA TYR A 31 8.22 0.30 -4.53
C TYR A 31 9.09 -0.14 -5.69
N VAL A 32 9.60 -1.36 -5.60
CA VAL A 32 10.12 -2.08 -6.75
C VAL A 32 9.09 -3.13 -7.13
N THR A 33 8.83 -3.25 -8.42
CA THR A 33 7.95 -4.29 -8.97
C THR A 33 8.47 -5.70 -8.60
N PRO A 34 7.59 -6.71 -8.47
CA PRO A 34 8.01 -8.08 -8.10
C PRO A 34 9.12 -8.68 -8.98
N ASP A 35 9.14 -8.35 -10.28
CA ASP A 35 10.17 -8.79 -11.22
C ASP A 35 11.47 -7.96 -11.19
N GLY A 36 11.49 -6.88 -10.40
CA GLY A 36 12.66 -6.01 -10.26
C GLY A 36 12.91 -5.06 -11.43
N MET A 37 12.04 -5.02 -12.44
CA MET A 37 12.29 -4.30 -13.70
C MET A 37 11.89 -2.82 -13.65
N TYR A 38 11.10 -2.44 -12.66
CA TYR A 38 10.56 -1.08 -12.52
C TYR A 38 10.53 -0.60 -11.07
N VAL A 39 10.77 0.70 -10.91
CA VAL A 39 10.46 1.46 -9.69
C VAL A 39 9.11 2.14 -9.87
N VAL A 40 8.25 2.01 -8.87
CA VAL A 40 6.92 2.61 -8.85
C VAL A 40 6.83 3.60 -7.69
N ALA A 41 6.41 4.83 -7.97
CA ALA A 41 6.20 5.85 -6.96
C ALA A 41 4.74 6.29 -6.90
N GLY A 42 4.19 6.31 -5.69
CA GLY A 42 2.98 7.05 -5.39
C GLY A 42 3.35 8.47 -4.98
N THR A 43 2.75 9.48 -5.60
CA THR A 43 3.09 10.90 -5.40
C THR A 43 1.86 11.76 -5.11
N PHE A 44 2.09 12.99 -4.65
CA PHE A 44 1.07 14.02 -4.36
C PHE A 44 1.29 15.31 -5.13
N GLY A 45 0.19 15.94 -5.55
CA GLY A 45 0.15 17.38 -5.87
C GLY A 45 0.97 17.84 -7.08
N GLY A 46 1.24 16.98 -8.06
CA GLY A 46 1.91 17.36 -9.33
C GLY A 46 1.35 16.60 -10.53
N GLU A 47 2.07 16.51 -11.65
CA GLU A 47 1.55 16.13 -13.00
C GLU A 47 0.85 14.76 -13.09
N GLY A 48 1.13 13.84 -12.17
CA GLY A 48 0.40 12.61 -11.97
C GLY A 48 0.90 11.85 -10.76
N ASN A 49 0.03 10.99 -10.24
CA ASN A 49 0.13 10.50 -8.87
C ASN A 49 0.67 9.06 -8.79
N LEU A 50 0.67 8.28 -9.88
CA LEU A 50 1.35 6.99 -10.00
C LEU A 50 2.41 7.09 -11.09
N ASP A 51 3.69 7.12 -10.73
CA ASP A 51 4.81 7.14 -11.66
C ASP A 51 5.51 5.78 -11.72
N VAL A 52 5.85 5.32 -12.93
CA VAL A 52 6.60 4.08 -13.15
C VAL A 52 7.85 4.37 -13.98
N PHE A 53 9.02 3.97 -13.47
CA PHE A 53 10.33 4.15 -14.09
C PHE A 53 11.00 2.81 -14.34
N SER A 54 11.75 2.68 -15.43
CA SER A 54 12.57 1.48 -15.69
C SER A 54 13.77 1.46 -14.73
N THR A 55 14.17 0.29 -14.24
CA THR A 55 15.43 0.13 -13.48
C THR A 55 16.67 0.08 -14.37
N ASP A 56 16.51 -0.13 -15.69
CA ASP A 56 17.63 -0.19 -16.63
C ASP A 56 18.03 1.20 -17.11
N SER A 57 17.05 2.04 -17.46
CA SER A 57 17.29 3.39 -18.00
C SER A 57 17.00 4.53 -17.02
N TRP A 58 16.25 4.27 -15.94
CA TRP A 58 15.72 5.27 -15.02
C TRP A 58 14.75 6.28 -15.65
N GLU A 59 14.33 6.03 -16.89
CA GLU A 59 13.35 6.86 -17.58
C GLU A 59 11.92 6.49 -17.17
N ARG A 60 11.03 7.49 -17.15
CA ARG A 60 9.60 7.30 -16.90
C ARG A 60 8.99 6.48 -18.05
N VAL A 61 8.42 5.33 -17.72
CA VAL A 61 7.78 4.40 -18.66
C VAL A 61 6.31 4.74 -18.88
N PHE A 62 5.60 5.04 -17.79
CA PHE A 62 4.23 5.56 -17.84
C PHE A 62 3.85 6.24 -16.53
N GLN A 63 2.72 6.94 -16.57
CA GLN A 63 2.11 7.57 -15.42
C GLN A 63 0.59 7.38 -15.48
N LEU A 64 -0.05 7.24 -14.32
CA LEU A 64 -1.51 7.25 -14.18
C LEU A 64 -1.94 8.23 -13.09
N TYR A 65 -3.25 8.48 -13.05
CA TYR A 65 -3.88 9.34 -12.06
C TYR A 65 -3.32 10.77 -12.05
N PRO A 66 -3.51 11.53 -13.15
CA PRO A 66 -3.23 12.96 -13.11
C PRO A 66 -4.00 13.62 -11.95
N PRO A 67 -3.46 14.70 -11.36
CA PRO A 67 -4.11 15.37 -10.24
C PRO A 67 -5.46 15.90 -10.69
N THR A 68 -6.52 15.49 -10.01
CA THR A 68 -7.89 15.96 -10.33
C THR A 68 -8.26 17.22 -9.56
N THR A 69 -7.48 17.57 -8.53
CA THR A 69 -7.69 18.77 -7.71
C THR A 69 -6.35 19.47 -7.42
N SER A 70 -6.41 20.69 -6.92
CA SER A 70 -5.24 21.43 -6.41
C SER A 70 -4.89 21.08 -4.95
N ASN A 71 -5.55 20.09 -4.34
CA ASN A 71 -5.27 19.69 -2.98
C ASN A 71 -3.89 19.01 -2.90
N ALA A 72 -3.00 19.59 -2.09
CA ALA A 72 -1.64 19.07 -1.90
C ALA A 72 -1.58 17.67 -1.27
N LEU A 73 -2.69 17.17 -0.70
CA LEU A 73 -2.80 15.81 -0.16
C LEU A 73 -3.44 14.81 -1.13
N ASP A 74 -3.85 15.25 -2.32
CA ASP A 74 -4.39 14.38 -3.36
C ASP A 74 -3.26 13.65 -4.10
N GLY A 75 -3.32 12.32 -4.10
CA GLY A 75 -2.20 11.47 -4.47
C GLY A 75 -2.47 9.97 -4.36
N ILE A 76 -1.46 9.20 -4.73
CA ILE A 76 -1.44 7.74 -4.56
C ILE A 76 -0.77 7.41 -3.23
N ARG A 77 -1.41 6.48 -2.54
CA ARG A 77 -1.10 5.99 -1.20
C ARG A 77 -0.44 4.61 -1.31
N PRO A 78 -0.33 3.82 -0.22
CA PRO A 78 0.29 2.51 -0.32
C PRO A 78 -0.34 1.66 -1.43
N MET A 79 0.46 0.79 -2.01
CA MET A 79 0.05 -0.10 -3.09
C MET A 79 0.61 -1.49 -2.87
N ALA A 80 0.02 -2.47 -3.54
CA ALA A 80 0.47 -3.85 -3.57
C ALA A 80 0.46 -4.38 -5.00
N PHE A 81 1.07 -5.54 -5.22
CA PHE A 81 1.21 -6.16 -6.54
C PHE A 81 0.78 -7.62 -6.49
N ASP A 82 0.16 -8.11 -7.55
CA ASP A 82 0.11 -9.55 -7.86
C ASP A 82 0.99 -9.83 -9.10
N THR A 83 1.32 -11.10 -9.29
CA THR A 83 2.20 -11.55 -10.36
C THR A 83 1.50 -12.52 -11.31
N HIS A 84 2.07 -12.64 -12.50
CA HIS A 84 1.86 -13.80 -13.34
C HIS A 84 2.59 -15.03 -12.76
N PRO A 85 2.25 -16.26 -13.20
CA PRO A 85 2.94 -17.47 -12.74
C PRO A 85 4.46 -17.50 -12.98
N ASP A 86 4.97 -16.69 -13.93
CA ASP A 86 6.39 -16.54 -14.21
C ASP A 86 7.10 -15.51 -13.31
N GLY A 87 6.36 -14.88 -12.39
CA GLY A 87 6.87 -13.85 -11.48
C GLY A 87 6.81 -12.43 -12.03
N SER A 88 6.44 -12.24 -13.30
CA SER A 88 6.29 -10.90 -13.88
C SER A 88 5.13 -10.13 -13.25
N THR A 89 5.27 -8.81 -13.14
CA THR A 89 4.25 -7.93 -12.56
C THR A 89 2.97 -7.97 -13.38
N LYS A 90 1.83 -8.26 -12.72
CA LYS A 90 0.54 -8.39 -13.39
C LYS A 90 -0.38 -7.20 -13.13
N ASN A 91 -0.71 -6.94 -11.86
CA ASN A 91 -1.49 -5.78 -11.47
C ASN A 91 -0.81 -4.95 -10.37
N ILE A 92 -1.23 -3.69 -10.27
CA ILE A 92 -0.99 -2.84 -9.11
C ILE A 92 -2.33 -2.54 -8.43
N TYR A 93 -2.43 -2.78 -7.13
CA TYR A 93 -3.56 -2.36 -6.29
C TYR A 93 -3.19 -1.06 -5.61
N VAL A 94 -3.79 0.06 -6.02
CA VAL A 94 -3.41 1.39 -5.57
C VAL A 94 -4.45 2.00 -4.66
N GLN A 95 -4.06 2.42 -3.45
CA GLN A 95 -4.92 3.29 -2.63
C GLN A 95 -4.83 4.73 -3.14
N ILE A 96 -5.96 5.41 -3.22
CA ILE A 96 -6.08 6.78 -3.77
C ILE A 96 -6.62 7.70 -2.67
N SER A 97 -6.15 8.95 -2.61
CA SER A 97 -6.67 9.95 -1.67
C SER A 97 -8.20 10.02 -1.67
N ASN A 98 -8.78 10.16 -0.48
CA ASN A 98 -10.20 10.38 -0.27
C ASN A 98 -11.12 9.24 -0.76
N ILE A 99 -10.57 8.08 -1.13
CA ILE A 99 -11.32 6.89 -1.51
C ILE A 99 -11.23 5.83 -0.40
N HIS A 100 -12.37 5.24 -0.02
CA HIS A 100 -12.40 4.05 0.85
C HIS A 100 -12.09 2.79 0.09
N GLY A 101 -10.83 2.57 -0.21
CA GLY A 101 -10.42 1.35 -0.88
C GLY A 101 -9.33 1.62 -1.88
N PHE A 102 -9.42 0.95 -3.03
CA PHE A 102 -8.32 0.88 -3.97
C PHE A 102 -8.80 0.73 -5.41
N ALA A 103 -7.94 1.13 -6.35
CA ALA A 103 -8.09 0.83 -7.75
C ALA A 103 -7.20 -0.35 -8.14
N VAL A 104 -7.57 -1.04 -9.21
CA VAL A 104 -6.81 -2.12 -9.83
C VAL A 104 -6.28 -1.61 -11.17
N VAL A 105 -4.95 -1.61 -11.31
CA VAL A 105 -4.26 -1.23 -12.54
C VAL A 105 -3.70 -2.48 -13.19
N ASP A 106 -4.09 -2.74 -14.44
CA ASP A 106 -3.44 -3.75 -15.27
C ASP A 106 -2.08 -3.20 -15.70
N PHE A 107 -0.99 -3.80 -15.22
CA PHE A 107 0.36 -3.26 -15.38
C PHE A 107 0.78 -3.24 -16.85
N ASN A 108 0.48 -4.32 -17.58
CA ASN A 108 0.89 -4.49 -18.97
C ASN A 108 0.09 -3.58 -19.90
N LYS A 109 -1.21 -3.40 -19.64
CA LYS A 109 -2.06 -2.48 -20.41
C LYS A 109 -1.92 -1.02 -19.98
N ARG A 110 -1.33 -0.76 -18.79
CA ARG A 110 -1.11 0.58 -18.22
C ARG A 110 -2.41 1.37 -18.06
N ILE A 111 -3.46 0.69 -17.60
CA ILE A 111 -4.79 1.30 -17.40
C ILE A 111 -5.40 0.83 -16.09
N GLU A 112 -6.23 1.68 -15.48
CA GLU A 112 -7.15 1.23 -14.44
C GLU A 112 -8.22 0.32 -15.07
N ILE A 113 -8.42 -0.86 -14.48
CA ILE A 113 -9.43 -1.84 -14.91
C ILE A 113 -10.58 -2.00 -13.91
N GLY A 114 -10.50 -1.39 -12.73
CA GLY A 114 -11.59 -1.40 -11.77
C GLY A 114 -11.24 -0.73 -10.45
N ARG A 115 -12.25 -0.62 -9.58
CA ARG A 115 -12.11 -0.12 -8.20
C ARG A 115 -12.91 -0.99 -7.24
N VAL A 116 -12.41 -1.08 -6.01
CA VAL A 116 -13.09 -1.70 -4.89
C VAL A 116 -13.31 -0.65 -3.81
N ILE A 117 -14.56 -0.53 -3.37
CA ILE A 117 -14.95 0.28 -2.23
C ILE A 117 -15.11 -0.66 -1.02
N LEU A 118 -14.43 -0.32 0.08
CA LEU A 118 -14.52 -1.05 1.33
C LEU A 118 -15.88 -0.79 1.99
N PRO A 119 -16.34 -1.70 2.87
CA PRO A 119 -17.59 -1.49 3.60
C PRO A 119 -17.56 -0.20 4.43
N ASP A 120 -18.58 0.63 4.22
CA ASP A 120 -18.80 1.89 4.93
C ASP A 120 -19.48 1.67 6.29
N VAL A 121 -19.33 2.62 7.21
CA VAL A 121 -20.02 2.67 8.51
C VAL A 121 -20.55 4.08 8.78
N PRO A 122 -21.63 4.21 9.60
CA PRO A 122 -22.15 5.51 10.03
C PRO A 122 -21.06 6.42 10.63
N LEU A 123 -21.21 7.74 10.49
CA LEU A 123 -20.19 8.71 10.90
C LEU A 123 -19.82 8.59 12.38
N GLU A 124 -20.80 8.29 13.22
CA GLU A 124 -20.70 8.09 14.66
C GLU A 124 -19.95 6.82 15.07
N GLU A 125 -19.83 5.84 14.15
CA GLU A 125 -19.09 4.59 14.36
C GLU A 125 -17.66 4.66 13.80
N ARG A 126 -17.31 5.76 13.12
CA ARG A 126 -15.98 5.95 12.56
C ARG A 126 -14.98 6.34 13.64
N ASP A 127 -13.76 5.81 13.52
CA ASP A 127 -12.62 6.25 14.32
C ASP A 127 -12.40 7.76 14.12
N PRO A 128 -12.03 8.54 15.15
CA PRO A 128 -12.00 10.00 15.04
C PRO A 128 -10.88 10.51 14.09
N PRO A 129 -11.06 11.64 13.39
CA PRO A 129 -10.03 12.25 12.55
C PRO A 129 -8.76 12.64 13.35
N PRO A 130 -7.60 12.91 12.70
CA PRO A 130 -7.44 13.15 11.27
C PRO A 130 -7.06 11.92 10.43
N TYR A 131 -7.77 11.75 9.30
CA TYR A 131 -7.41 10.74 8.29
C TYR A 131 -6.38 11.22 7.27
N ASN A 132 -6.04 12.51 7.18
CA ASN A 132 -5.03 13.04 6.22
C ASN A 132 -5.29 12.61 4.75
N ALA A 133 -6.55 12.71 4.31
CA ALA A 133 -7.00 12.24 2.99
C ALA A 133 -6.74 10.73 2.73
N ALA A 134 -6.43 9.95 3.78
CA ALA A 134 -6.03 8.55 3.72
C ALA A 134 -7.00 7.65 4.51
N PRO A 135 -8.26 7.53 4.08
CA PRO A 135 -9.24 6.86 4.91
C PRO A 135 -9.16 5.32 4.74
N ALA A 136 -8.52 4.83 3.67
CA ALA A 136 -7.79 3.57 3.63
C ALA A 136 -6.28 3.86 3.55
N HIS A 137 -5.46 3.15 4.33
CA HIS A 137 -4.01 3.34 4.34
C HIS A 137 -3.31 2.07 4.84
N GLY A 138 -2.64 1.38 3.93
CA GLY A 138 -2.09 0.04 4.17
C GLY A 138 -2.84 -0.98 3.31
N ILE A 139 -2.09 -1.66 2.45
CA ILE A 139 -2.57 -2.70 1.55
C ILE A 139 -1.43 -3.69 1.29
N GLY A 140 -1.74 -4.97 1.16
CA GLY A 140 -0.73 -5.99 0.91
C GLY A 140 -1.31 -7.29 0.40
N VAL A 141 -0.53 -8.01 -0.40
CA VAL A 141 -0.84 -9.37 -0.88
C VAL A 141 -0.10 -10.38 0.00
N THR A 142 -0.75 -11.49 0.35
CA THR A 142 -0.11 -12.58 1.09
C THR A 142 1.05 -13.20 0.29
N PRO A 143 2.10 -13.72 0.92
CA PRO A 143 3.26 -14.28 0.21
C PRO A 143 2.95 -15.42 -0.77
N ASP A 144 1.88 -16.17 -0.53
CA ASP A 144 1.36 -17.20 -1.46
C ASP A 144 0.61 -16.62 -2.68
N GLY A 145 0.31 -15.32 -2.68
CA GLY A 145 -0.41 -14.64 -3.74
C GLY A 145 -1.93 -14.89 -3.74
N GLU A 146 -2.48 -15.53 -2.72
CA GLU A 146 -3.90 -15.96 -2.73
C GLU A 146 -4.87 -14.87 -2.25
N THR A 147 -4.42 -13.93 -1.41
CA THR A 147 -5.32 -12.90 -0.85
C THR A 147 -4.70 -11.51 -0.80
N LEU A 148 -5.54 -10.49 -0.98
CA LEU A 148 -5.23 -9.08 -0.83
C LEU A 148 -5.94 -8.53 0.41
N TRP A 149 -5.20 -7.82 1.27
CA TRP A 149 -5.70 -7.26 2.51
C TRP A 149 -5.57 -5.74 2.53
N VAL A 150 -6.58 -5.04 3.03
CA VAL A 150 -6.69 -3.58 2.98
C VAL A 150 -7.10 -3.02 4.33
N CYS A 151 -6.29 -2.11 4.87
CA CYS A 151 -6.54 -1.43 6.14
C CYS A 151 -7.56 -0.28 5.96
N SER A 152 -8.58 -0.28 6.80
CA SER A 152 -9.60 0.76 6.90
C SER A 152 -9.35 1.61 8.14
N ARG A 153 -8.84 2.83 7.94
CA ARG A 153 -8.72 3.81 9.03
C ARG A 153 -10.06 4.35 9.48
N TRP A 154 -11.09 4.26 8.65
CA TRP A 154 -12.43 4.72 9.01
C TRP A 154 -13.02 4.01 10.20
N ASN A 155 -12.82 2.69 10.31
CA ASN A 155 -13.57 1.88 11.25
C ASN A 155 -12.74 0.82 11.94
N GLY A 156 -11.40 0.88 11.83
CA GLY A 156 -10.52 -0.08 12.49
C GLY A 156 -10.75 -1.53 12.04
N PHE A 157 -10.97 -1.73 10.74
CA PHE A 157 -11.03 -3.06 10.13
C PHE A 157 -9.87 -3.27 9.16
N VAL A 158 -9.52 -4.54 8.95
CA VAL A 158 -8.76 -4.97 7.77
C VAL A 158 -9.66 -5.89 6.95
N TYR A 159 -9.83 -5.60 5.66
CA TYR A 159 -10.68 -6.36 4.76
C TYR A 159 -9.87 -7.23 3.81
N ALA A 160 -10.33 -8.45 3.58
CA ALA A 160 -9.66 -9.44 2.75
C ALA A 160 -10.44 -9.72 1.46
N TYR A 161 -9.71 -9.92 0.37
CA TYR A 161 -10.23 -10.27 -0.95
C TYR A 161 -9.41 -11.42 -1.55
N SER A 162 -10.05 -12.34 -2.28
CA SER A 162 -9.35 -13.40 -2.99
C SER A 162 -8.60 -12.88 -4.22
N LEU A 163 -7.55 -13.58 -4.62
CA LEU A 163 -6.87 -13.40 -5.89
C LEU A 163 -6.92 -14.70 -6.70
N PRO A 164 -7.10 -14.63 -8.04
CA PRO A 164 -7.26 -13.42 -8.84
C PRO A 164 -8.70 -12.86 -8.93
N GLU A 165 -9.71 -13.54 -8.38
CA GLU A 165 -11.13 -13.23 -8.63
C GLU A 165 -11.63 -11.95 -7.97
N MET A 166 -10.88 -11.38 -7.02
CA MET A 166 -11.28 -10.21 -6.24
C MET A 166 -12.58 -10.41 -5.45
N ALA A 167 -12.87 -11.65 -5.02
CA ALA A 167 -14.05 -11.93 -4.20
C ALA A 167 -13.84 -11.42 -2.78
N PHE A 168 -14.83 -10.73 -2.21
CA PHE A 168 -14.78 -10.29 -0.80
C PHE A 168 -14.85 -11.50 0.15
N LEU A 169 -13.83 -11.67 0.98
CA LEU A 169 -13.72 -12.79 1.91
C LEU A 169 -14.24 -12.44 3.32
N GLY A 170 -14.13 -11.17 3.71
CA GLY A 170 -14.60 -10.70 5.01
C GLY A 170 -13.76 -9.55 5.55
N GLY A 171 -14.02 -9.19 6.81
CA GLY A 171 -13.29 -8.16 7.52
C GLY A 171 -13.00 -8.55 8.95
N VAL A 172 -11.83 -8.18 9.44
CA VAL A 172 -11.36 -8.42 10.81
C VAL A 172 -11.30 -7.09 11.55
N LYS A 173 -12.01 -6.98 12.67
CA LYS A 173 -11.89 -5.81 13.56
C LYS A 173 -10.52 -5.84 14.22
N VAL A 174 -9.79 -4.74 14.13
CA VAL A 174 -8.45 -4.55 14.69
C VAL A 174 -8.42 -3.31 15.62
N GLY A 175 -7.22 -2.85 15.95
CA GLY A 175 -7.01 -1.59 16.66
C GLY A 175 -7.47 -0.36 15.85
N SER A 176 -7.30 0.82 16.44
CA SER A 176 -7.74 2.07 15.81
C SER A 176 -6.72 2.58 14.80
N HIS A 177 -7.22 3.03 13.65
CA HIS A 177 -6.42 3.50 12.52
C HIS A 177 -5.31 2.52 12.11
N PRO A 178 -5.64 1.33 11.58
CA PRO A 178 -4.64 0.48 10.95
C PRO A 178 -4.02 1.24 9.78
N ASP A 179 -2.71 1.51 9.86
CA ASP A 179 -1.95 2.32 8.90
C ASP A 179 -1.09 1.45 7.95
N TRP A 180 -0.81 0.20 8.32
CA TRP A 180 0.01 -0.73 7.54
C TRP A 180 -0.33 -2.18 7.84
N ILE A 181 -0.02 -3.06 6.90
CA ILE A 181 -0.14 -4.51 7.06
C ILE A 181 1.07 -5.23 6.45
N THR A 182 1.49 -6.30 7.08
CA THR A 182 2.55 -7.21 6.61
C THR A 182 2.20 -8.64 7.02
N PHE A 183 2.88 -9.64 6.48
CA PHE A 183 2.50 -11.04 6.61
C PHE A 183 3.67 -11.90 7.08
N SER A 184 3.38 -13.00 7.77
CA SER A 184 4.35 -14.07 7.96
C SER A 184 4.72 -14.70 6.61
N PRO A 185 5.98 -15.16 6.40
CA PRO A 185 6.40 -15.75 5.12
C PRO A 185 5.61 -16.99 4.68
N ASP A 186 4.94 -17.67 5.62
CA ASP A 186 4.07 -18.81 5.36
C ASP A 186 2.59 -18.44 5.17
N SER A 187 2.28 -17.14 5.03
CA SER A 187 0.95 -16.56 4.86
C SER A 187 -0.08 -16.82 5.95
N LYS A 188 0.28 -17.47 7.06
CA LYS A 188 -0.70 -17.83 8.10
C LYS A 188 -1.15 -16.64 8.94
N TYR A 189 -0.28 -15.64 9.07
CA TYR A 189 -0.52 -14.50 9.95
C TYR A 189 -0.34 -13.19 9.20
N ALA A 190 -1.27 -12.26 9.47
CA ALA A 190 -1.15 -10.85 9.11
C ALA A 190 -0.89 -10.02 10.37
N TYR A 191 -0.13 -8.93 10.23
CA TYR A 191 0.23 -8.02 11.31
C TYR A 191 -0.15 -6.60 10.91
N ALA A 192 -1.20 -6.05 11.52
CA ALA A 192 -1.67 -4.70 11.25
C ALA A 192 -1.15 -3.70 12.30
N ALA A 193 -0.44 -2.66 11.85
CA ALA A 193 0.06 -1.59 12.71
C ALA A 193 -1.04 -0.54 12.95
N ASN A 194 -1.52 -0.41 14.19
CA ASN A 194 -2.66 0.45 14.53
C ASN A 194 -2.15 1.77 15.14
N GLY A 195 -2.09 2.81 14.31
CA GLY A 195 -1.40 4.05 14.66
C GLY A 195 -2.11 4.90 15.71
N ALA A 196 -3.41 4.70 15.95
CA ALA A 196 -4.13 5.48 16.97
C ALA A 196 -4.34 4.71 18.29
N SER A 197 -4.17 3.38 18.31
CA SER A 197 -4.28 2.57 19.53
C SER A 197 -2.94 2.08 20.10
N ASP A 198 -1.83 2.45 19.46
CA ASP A 198 -0.45 2.13 19.87
C ASP A 198 -0.23 0.62 20.07
N ASP A 199 -0.74 -0.17 19.12
CA ASP A 199 -0.63 -1.62 19.12
C ASP A 199 -0.50 -2.22 17.71
N VAL A 200 -0.09 -3.48 17.67
CA VAL A 200 -0.10 -4.33 16.48
C VAL A 200 -1.11 -5.44 16.67
N SER A 201 -2.04 -5.58 15.74
CA SER A 201 -3.01 -6.68 15.71
C SER A 201 -2.43 -7.86 14.93
N VAL A 202 -2.50 -9.07 15.48
CA VAL A 202 -2.11 -10.32 14.83
C VAL A 202 -3.37 -11.02 14.37
N ILE A 203 -3.45 -11.31 13.08
CA ILE A 203 -4.63 -11.85 12.41
C ILE A 203 -4.30 -13.24 11.89
N ASP A 204 -5.14 -14.24 12.20
CA ASP A 204 -5.12 -15.55 11.54
C ASP A 204 -5.81 -15.40 10.17
N VAL A 205 -5.03 -15.58 9.09
CA VAL A 205 -5.45 -15.30 7.72
C VAL A 205 -6.56 -16.24 7.27
N GLU A 206 -6.44 -17.54 7.59
CA GLU A 206 -7.42 -18.55 7.20
C GLU A 206 -8.75 -18.35 7.95
N LYS A 207 -8.67 -18.08 9.26
CA LYS A 207 -9.86 -17.95 10.10
C LYS A 207 -10.52 -16.58 10.04
N LEU A 208 -9.86 -15.58 9.46
CA LEU A 208 -10.31 -14.19 9.42
C LEU A 208 -10.67 -13.65 10.83
N ILE A 209 -9.78 -13.89 11.80
CA ILE A 209 -9.94 -13.40 13.17
C ILE A 209 -8.65 -12.77 13.69
N GLU A 210 -8.79 -11.77 14.56
CA GLU A 210 -7.69 -11.31 15.38
C GLU A 210 -7.43 -12.33 16.49
N ILE A 211 -6.19 -12.80 16.61
CA ILE A 211 -5.78 -13.77 17.64
C ILE A 211 -5.00 -13.12 18.78
N GLU A 212 -4.39 -11.95 18.55
CA GLU A 212 -3.62 -11.23 19.56
C GLU A 212 -3.51 -9.75 19.24
N ARG A 213 -3.38 -8.92 20.28
CA ARG A 213 -3.06 -7.49 20.16
C ARG A 213 -1.89 -7.14 21.06
N ILE A 214 -0.79 -6.72 20.44
CA ILE A 214 0.50 -6.50 21.09
C ILE A 214 0.71 -4.99 21.27
N LYS A 215 0.90 -4.53 22.50
CA LYS A 215 1.22 -3.13 22.77
C LYS A 215 2.63 -2.79 22.29
N VAL A 216 2.76 -1.66 21.61
CA VAL A 216 4.04 -1.16 21.09
C VAL A 216 4.23 0.32 21.45
N GLY A 217 5.26 0.96 20.88
CA GLY A 217 5.46 2.40 21.02
C GLY A 217 4.36 3.23 20.34
N SER A 218 4.44 4.54 20.51
CA SER A 218 3.40 5.44 20.02
C SER A 218 3.36 5.51 18.48
N ALA A 219 2.15 5.52 17.95
CA ALA A 219 1.80 5.67 16.54
C ALA A 219 2.60 4.80 15.58
N PRO A 220 2.54 3.45 15.68
CA PRO A 220 3.21 2.56 14.74
C PRO A 220 2.63 2.78 13.32
N LYS A 221 3.45 3.31 12.40
CA LYS A 221 3.01 3.70 11.05
C LYS A 221 3.30 2.67 9.97
N ARG A 222 4.44 1.99 10.04
CA ARG A 222 4.85 0.92 9.13
C ARG A 222 5.54 -0.18 9.93
N ASN A 223 5.21 -1.42 9.62
CA ASN A 223 5.85 -2.61 10.17
C ASN A 223 6.29 -3.54 9.04
N ILE A 224 7.30 -4.36 9.33
CA ILE A 224 7.74 -5.46 8.48
C ILE A 224 7.79 -6.73 9.33
N THR A 225 7.46 -7.86 8.72
CA THR A 225 7.63 -9.18 9.34
C THR A 225 8.80 -9.90 8.68
N THR A 226 9.65 -10.51 9.50
CA THR A 226 10.78 -11.32 9.04
C THR A 226 11.01 -12.48 10.00
N VAL A 227 11.57 -13.58 9.50
CA VAL A 227 11.98 -14.72 10.31
C VAL A 227 13.49 -14.68 10.43
N LEU A 228 13.98 -14.56 11.67
CA LEU A 228 15.42 -14.60 11.94
C LEU A 228 15.86 -16.06 12.01
N ALA A 229 16.81 -16.45 11.17
CA ALA A 229 17.56 -17.67 11.38
C ALA A 229 18.35 -17.51 12.69
N ARG A 230 18.04 -18.35 13.68
CA ARG A 230 18.83 -18.48 14.90
C ARG A 230 19.72 -19.69 14.80
#